data_AF-A0A6B0XW30-F1
#
_entry.id   AF-A0A6B0XW30-F1
#
_cell.length_a   1.000
_cell.length_b   1.000
_cell.length_c   1.000
_cell.angle_alpha   90.00
_cell.angle_beta   90.00
_cell.angle_gamma   90.00
#
_symmetry.space_group_name_H-M   'P 1'
#
loop_
_entity.id
_entity.type
_entity.pdbx_description
1 polymer ?
#
loop_
_entity_poly.entity_id
_entity_poly.type
_entity_poly.pdbx_seq_one_letter_code
_entity_poly.pdbx_strand_id
1 'polypeptide(L)'
;MTEMVYGSVFRRNGEPIFPRWWRTVDKWSIGCVLALFGIGLLLGLASSPPLAERNGLWAFHYFERQVAFGAISLLAMFTITLLAPQTVRRIAVLLFLASFGAMVMLPFVGTDFGKGAVRWFSLGFGSLQPSEFLKPGFVVLVAWLIAASNEVAGPPGKFLSFALALAVVGLLAMQPDYGQACLIFFAW
;
A
#
# COMPACT_ATOMS: atom_id res chain seq x y z
N MET A 1 19.82 20.32 49.72
CA MET A 1 18.92 19.54 50.61
C MET A 1 17.49 19.61 50.07
N THR A 2 17.25 19.24 48.80
CA THR A 2 15.94 19.41 48.12
C THR A 2 15.67 18.41 46.98
N GLU A 3 16.35 17.26 46.93
CA GLU A 3 16.20 16.27 45.83
C GLU A 3 15.67 14.89 46.30
N MET A 4 14.91 14.83 47.40
CA MET A 4 14.42 13.55 47.96
C MET A 4 12.89 13.38 48.01
N VAL A 5 12.09 14.25 47.38
CA VAL A 5 10.61 14.26 47.58
C VAL A 5 9.78 13.79 46.37
N TYR A 6 10.37 13.59 45.18
CA TYR A 6 9.63 12.99 44.07
C TYR A 6 9.89 11.49 43.98
N GLY A 7 9.05 10.73 44.70
CA GLY A 7 8.93 9.29 44.51
C GLY A 7 8.78 8.96 43.02
N SER A 8 9.48 7.92 42.58
CA SER A 8 9.44 7.41 41.21
C SER A 8 8.00 7.34 40.72
N VAL A 9 7.63 8.23 39.80
CA VAL A 9 6.33 8.19 39.14
C VAL A 9 6.27 6.84 38.44
N PHE A 10 5.53 5.88 39.02
CA PHE A 10 5.27 4.60 38.39
C PHE A 10 4.66 4.92 37.02
N ARG A 11 5.44 4.72 35.96
CA ARG A 11 4.99 4.85 34.59
C ARG A 11 3.92 3.80 34.41
N ARG A 12 2.66 4.20 34.58
CA ARG A 12 1.49 3.32 34.49
C ARG A 12 1.64 2.55 33.18
N ASN A 13 1.78 1.22 33.28
CA ASN A 13 1.90 0.33 32.13
C ASN A 13 0.83 0.77 31.13
N GLY A 14 1.26 1.20 29.94
CA GLY A 14 0.35 1.69 28.90
C GLY A 14 -0.74 0.67 28.66
N GLU A 15 -2.00 1.12 28.47
CA GLU A 15 -3.08 0.16 28.26
C GLU A 15 -2.73 -0.76 27.07
N PRO A 16 -3.13 -2.04 27.13
CA PRO A 16 -2.75 -3.01 26.11
C PRO A 16 -3.19 -2.56 24.71
N ILE A 17 -2.43 -2.96 23.70
CA ILE A 17 -2.60 -2.49 22.31
C ILE A 17 -3.99 -2.89 21.76
N PHE A 18 -4.44 -4.12 21.99
CA PHE A 18 -5.70 -4.64 21.45
C PHE A 18 -6.96 -3.92 21.98
N PRO A 19 -7.15 -3.72 23.32
CA PRO A 19 -8.28 -2.96 23.82
C PRO A 19 -8.32 -1.51 23.35
N ARG A 20 -7.15 -0.87 23.16
CA ARG A 20 -7.07 0.47 22.58
C ARG A 20 -7.53 0.46 21.13
N TRP A 21 -6.94 -0.41 20.32
CA TRP A 21 -7.23 -0.56 18.90
C TRP A 21 -8.73 -0.75 18.64
N TRP A 22 -9.39 -1.66 19.37
CA TRP A 22 -10.83 -1.93 19.18
C TRP A 22 -11.73 -0.71 19.46
N ARG A 23 -11.30 0.21 20.34
CA ARG A 23 -12.05 1.44 20.64
C ARG A 23 -11.78 2.54 19.62
N THR A 24 -10.58 2.62 19.07
CA THR A 24 -10.17 3.74 18.19
C THR A 24 -10.45 3.48 16.71
N VAL A 25 -10.58 2.22 16.32
CA VAL A 25 -10.78 1.85 14.92
C VAL A 25 -12.20 2.12 14.46
N ASP A 26 -12.32 2.65 13.24
CA ASP A 26 -13.60 2.82 12.56
C ASP A 26 -14.15 1.47 12.05
N LYS A 27 -15.16 0.98 12.77
CA LYS A 27 -15.82 -0.30 12.50
C LYS A 27 -16.63 -0.29 11.21
N TRP A 28 -17.13 0.88 10.78
CA TRP A 28 -17.89 0.98 9.54
C TRP A 28 -16.98 0.80 8.34
N SER A 29 -15.84 1.50 8.31
CA SER A 29 -14.84 1.34 7.26
C SER A 29 -14.33 -0.10 7.16
N ILE A 30 -14.02 -0.75 8.29
CA ILE A 30 -13.62 -2.17 8.30
C ILE A 30 -14.77 -3.06 7.81
N GLY A 31 -15.99 -2.82 8.27
CA GLY A 31 -17.17 -3.57 7.82
C GLY A 31 -17.38 -3.48 6.31
N CYS A 32 -17.25 -2.28 5.72
CA CYS A 32 -17.32 -2.07 4.28
C CYS A 32 -16.22 -2.83 3.53
N VAL A 33 -14.98 -2.78 4.01
CA VAL A 33 -13.86 -3.51 3.38
C VAL A 33 -14.10 -5.02 3.42
N LEU A 34 -14.52 -5.57 4.57
CA LEU A 34 -14.82 -7.00 4.71
C LEU A 34 -16.02 -7.43 3.87
N ALA A 35 -17.04 -6.59 3.77
CA ALA A 35 -18.22 -6.85 2.93
C ALA A 35 -17.84 -6.87 1.45
N LEU A 36 -17.10 -5.88 0.96
CA LEU A 36 -16.62 -5.82 -0.42
C LEU A 36 -15.71 -7.00 -0.75
N PHE A 37 -14.81 -7.37 0.17
CA PHE A 37 -13.97 -8.54 0.03
C PHE A 37 -14.79 -9.84 -0.05
N GLY A 38 -15.77 -10.01 0.84
CA GLY A 38 -16.68 -11.16 0.85
C GLY A 38 -17.52 -11.27 -0.43
N ILE A 39 -18.08 -10.16 -0.91
CA ILE A 39 -18.80 -10.11 -2.20
C ILE A 39 -17.86 -10.50 -3.34
N GLY A 40 -16.63 -9.97 -3.36
CA GLY A 40 -15.62 -10.34 -4.35
C GLY A 40 -15.29 -11.83 -4.37
N LEU A 41 -15.17 -12.46 -3.19
CA LEU A 41 -14.98 -13.91 -3.08
C LEU A 41 -16.18 -14.72 -3.58
N LEU A 42 -17.41 -14.30 -3.26
CA LEU A 42 -18.63 -14.95 -3.73
C LEU A 42 -18.75 -14.88 -5.26
N LEU A 43 -18.47 -13.73 -5.85
CA LEU A 43 -18.45 -13.56 -7.31
C LEU A 43 -17.30 -14.37 -7.95
N GLY A 44 -16.15 -14.47 -7.27
CA GLY A 44 -15.02 -15.31 -7.68
C GLY A 44 -15.34 -16.80 -7.68
N LEU A 45 -16.11 -17.29 -6.71
CA LEU A 45 -16.60 -18.68 -6.68
C LEU A 45 -17.47 -19.01 -7.89
N ALA A 46 -18.36 -18.09 -8.28
CA ALA A 46 -19.26 -18.32 -9.42
C ALA A 46 -18.55 -18.22 -10.78
N SER A 47 -17.54 -17.35 -10.89
CA SER A 47 -16.89 -17.03 -12.17
C SER A 47 -15.58 -17.79 -12.45
N SER A 48 -14.93 -18.34 -11.43
CA SER A 48 -13.63 -19.03 -11.59
C SER A 48 -13.70 -20.39 -12.33
N PRO A 49 -14.71 -21.26 -12.14
CA PRO A 49 -14.70 -22.58 -12.78
C PRO A 49 -14.71 -22.54 -14.32
N PRO A 50 -15.57 -21.72 -14.98
CA PRO A 50 -15.57 -21.63 -16.43
C PRO A 50 -14.24 -21.10 -17.01
N LEU A 51 -13.55 -20.22 -16.27
CA LEU A 51 -12.26 -19.67 -16.69
C LEU A 51 -11.13 -20.69 -16.50
N ALA A 52 -11.17 -21.43 -15.39
CA ALA A 52 -10.19 -22.48 -15.11
C ALA A 52 -10.27 -23.61 -16.14
N GLU A 53 -11.48 -24.05 -16.50
CA GLU A 53 -11.71 -25.10 -17.48
C GLU A 53 -11.15 -24.71 -18.87
N ARG A 54 -11.36 -23.46 -19.30
CA ARG A 54 -10.78 -22.93 -20.56
C ARG A 54 -9.25 -22.94 -20.58
N ASN A 55 -8.62 -22.85 -19.42
CA ASN A 55 -7.16 -22.84 -19.27
C ASN A 55 -6.60 -24.23 -18.91
N GLY A 56 -7.44 -25.27 -18.88
CA GLY A 56 -7.04 -26.63 -18.51
C GLY A 56 -6.64 -26.80 -17.04
N LEU A 57 -7.13 -25.91 -16.17
CA LEU A 57 -6.83 -25.88 -14.73
C LEU A 57 -7.99 -26.47 -13.92
N TRP A 58 -7.70 -26.84 -12.67
CA TRP A 58 -8.73 -27.24 -11.70
C TRP A 58 -9.74 -26.12 -11.46
N ALA A 59 -11.03 -26.47 -11.35
CA ALA A 59 -12.16 -25.54 -11.27
C ALA A 59 -11.99 -24.39 -10.25
N PHE A 60 -11.41 -24.66 -9.08
CA PHE A 60 -11.22 -23.67 -8.01
C PHE A 60 -9.85 -23.00 -7.97
N HIS A 61 -8.99 -23.22 -8.98
CA HIS A 61 -7.61 -22.72 -8.97
C HIS A 61 -7.50 -21.19 -8.72
N TYR A 62 -8.32 -20.40 -9.41
CA TYR A 62 -8.33 -18.94 -9.24
C TYR A 62 -8.95 -18.50 -7.91
N PHE A 63 -9.96 -19.23 -7.44
CA PHE A 63 -10.60 -18.96 -6.15
C PHE A 63 -9.63 -19.18 -4.99
N GLU A 64 -8.91 -20.31 -4.97
CA GLU A 64 -7.92 -20.62 -3.93
C GLU A 64 -6.83 -19.55 -3.86
N ARG A 65 -6.32 -19.10 -5.02
CA ARG A 65 -5.36 -17.98 -5.10
C ARG A 65 -5.94 -16.68 -4.55
N GLN A 66 -7.18 -16.35 -4.91
CA GLN A 66 -7.86 -15.14 -4.43
C GLN A 66 -8.01 -15.15 -2.90
N VAL A 67 -8.36 -16.30 -2.32
CA VAL A 67 -8.45 -16.46 -0.86
C VAL A 67 -7.07 -16.33 -0.22
N ALA A 68 -6.03 -16.94 -0.79
CA ALA A 68 -4.66 -16.86 -0.26
C ALA A 68 -4.11 -15.43 -0.27
N PHE A 69 -4.14 -14.74 -1.42
CA PHE A 69 -3.69 -13.34 -1.50
C PHE A 69 -4.58 -12.40 -0.70
N GLY A 70 -5.88 -12.67 -0.65
CA GLY A 70 -6.83 -11.94 0.19
C GLY A 70 -6.53 -12.06 1.68
N ALA A 71 -6.23 -13.25 2.18
CA ALA A 71 -5.83 -13.47 3.57
C ALA A 71 -4.53 -12.73 3.93
N ILE A 72 -3.53 -12.77 3.04
CA ILE A 72 -2.28 -12.01 3.21
C ILE A 72 -2.57 -10.50 3.25
N SER A 73 -3.47 -10.02 2.40
CA SER A 73 -3.84 -8.60 2.32
C SER A 73 -4.59 -8.13 3.58
N LEU A 74 -5.51 -8.94 4.10
CA LEU A 74 -6.22 -8.67 5.36
C LEU A 74 -5.27 -8.69 6.56
N LEU A 75 -4.31 -9.63 6.59
CA LEU A 75 -3.29 -9.67 7.61
C LEU A 75 -2.39 -8.42 7.57
N ALA A 76 -1.98 -7.99 6.37
CA ALA A 76 -1.21 -6.78 6.17
C ALA A 76 -1.99 -5.54 6.62
N MET A 77 -3.27 -5.42 6.23
CA MET A 77 -4.16 -4.35 6.68
C MET A 77 -4.24 -4.32 8.21
N PHE A 78 -4.56 -5.45 8.85
CA PHE A 78 -4.66 -5.55 10.30
C PHE A 78 -3.35 -5.15 11.00
N THR A 79 -2.21 -5.64 10.52
CA THR A 79 -0.90 -5.33 11.08
C THR A 79 -0.59 -3.83 10.98
N ILE A 80 -0.87 -3.20 9.83
CA ILE A 80 -0.61 -1.77 9.63
C ILE A 80 -1.48 -0.92 10.56
N THR A 81 -2.74 -1.31 10.82
CA THR A 81 -3.61 -0.56 11.74
C THR A 81 -3.15 -0.58 13.20
N LEU A 82 -2.26 -1.50 13.57
CA LEU A 82 -1.66 -1.56 14.91
C LEU A 82 -0.42 -0.67 15.04
N LEU A 83 0.13 -0.16 13.94
CA LEU A 83 1.36 0.61 13.94
C LEU A 83 1.12 2.08 14.29
N ALA A 84 2.11 2.69 14.96
CA ALA A 84 2.10 4.13 15.21
C ALA A 84 2.25 4.92 13.89
N PRO A 85 1.63 6.10 13.76
CA PRO A 85 1.70 6.93 12.55
C PRO A 85 3.14 7.24 12.10
N GLN A 86 4.07 7.42 13.03
CA GLN A 86 5.48 7.65 12.73
C GLN A 86 6.14 6.44 12.06
N THR A 87 5.79 5.22 12.49
CA THR A 87 6.27 3.98 11.89
C THR A 87 5.66 3.78 10.50
N VAL A 88 4.35 4.04 10.35
CA VAL A 88 3.67 3.99 9.05
C VAL A 88 4.33 4.95 8.06
N ARG A 89 4.67 6.18 8.48
CA ARG A 89 5.40 7.13 7.65
C ARG A 89 6.75 6.59 7.19
N ARG A 90 7.54 5.98 8.08
CA ARG A 90 8.86 5.40 7.72
C ARG A 90 8.71 4.25 6.73
N ILE A 91 7.76 3.35 6.98
CA ILE A 91 7.46 2.22 6.08
C ILE A 91 7.01 2.75 4.73
N ALA A 92 6.14 3.77 4.68
CA ALA A 92 5.66 4.35 3.43
C ALA A 92 6.78 4.99 2.60
N VAL A 93 7.73 5.68 3.24
CA VAL A 93 8.91 6.24 2.55
C VAL A 93 9.78 5.13 1.97
N LEU A 94 10.08 4.08 2.75
CA LEU A 94 10.86 2.94 2.28
C LEU A 94 10.15 2.19 1.16
N LEU A 95 8.83 1.99 1.30
CA LEU A 95 7.98 1.35 0.29
C LEU A 95 7.97 2.16 -1.01
N PHE A 96 7.85 3.49 -0.92
CA PHE A 96 7.94 4.37 -2.06
C PHE A 96 9.30 4.25 -2.76
N LEU A 97 10.40 4.37 -2.03
CA LEU A 97 11.75 4.30 -2.62
C LEU A 97 12.02 2.94 -3.25
N ALA A 98 11.65 1.84 -2.58
CA ALA A 98 11.80 0.49 -3.11
C ALA A 98 10.96 0.28 -4.37
N SER A 99 9.70 0.73 -4.36
CA SER A 99 8.79 0.57 -5.51
C SER A 99 9.18 1.47 -6.68
N PHE A 100 9.59 2.70 -6.41
CA PHE A 100 10.09 3.63 -7.43
C PHE A 100 11.38 3.11 -8.06
N GLY A 101 12.33 2.63 -7.26
CA GLY A 101 13.54 1.96 -7.75
C GLY A 101 13.23 0.73 -8.60
N ALA A 102 12.30 -0.12 -8.13
CA ALA A 102 11.84 -1.29 -8.89
C ALA A 102 11.19 -0.89 -10.22
N MET A 103 10.43 0.21 -10.27
CA MET A 103 9.86 0.73 -11.51
C MET A 103 10.91 1.27 -12.48
N VAL A 104 11.93 1.96 -11.97
CA VAL A 104 13.05 2.42 -12.81
C VAL A 104 13.83 1.24 -13.38
N MET A 105 13.87 0.10 -12.67
CA MET A 105 14.52 -1.13 -13.13
C MET A 105 13.66 -1.97 -14.11
N LEU A 106 12.35 -1.74 -14.19
CA LEU A 106 11.45 -2.51 -15.06
C LEU A 106 11.92 -2.57 -16.54
N PRO A 107 12.36 -1.47 -17.18
CA PRO A 107 12.84 -1.54 -18.57
C PRO A 107 14.02 -2.48 -18.80
N PHE A 108 14.80 -2.79 -17.75
CA PHE A 108 16.00 -3.63 -17.84
C PHE A 108 15.74 -5.09 -17.43
N VAL A 109 14.85 -5.32 -16.46
CA VAL A 109 14.69 -6.62 -15.77
C VAL A 109 13.26 -7.17 -15.85
N GLY A 110 12.29 -6.35 -16.23
CA GLY A 110 10.89 -6.75 -16.17
C GLY A 110 10.49 -7.69 -17.32
N THR A 111 9.41 -8.42 -17.09
CA THR A 111 8.85 -9.37 -18.05
C THR A 111 7.70 -8.73 -18.82
N ASP A 112 7.71 -8.84 -20.15
CA ASP A 112 6.56 -8.44 -20.99
C ASP A 112 5.53 -9.57 -21.02
N PHE A 113 4.32 -9.29 -20.54
CA PHE A 113 3.18 -10.21 -20.59
C PHE A 113 2.33 -10.03 -21.87
N GLY A 114 2.98 -9.69 -22.99
CA GLY A 114 2.37 -9.70 -24.32
C GLY A 114 1.51 -8.48 -24.65
N LYS A 115 1.67 -7.37 -23.93
CA LYS A 115 1.00 -6.08 -24.25
C LYS A 115 1.99 -4.98 -24.68
N GLY A 116 3.26 -5.34 -24.95
CA GLY A 116 4.29 -4.38 -25.37
C GLY A 116 4.71 -3.42 -24.27
N ALA A 117 4.43 -3.76 -23.01
CA ALA A 117 4.71 -2.91 -21.86
C ALA A 117 5.19 -3.75 -20.67
N VAL A 118 6.44 -3.54 -20.30
CA VAL A 118 7.09 -4.21 -19.17
C VAL A 118 6.61 -3.57 -17.86
N ARG A 119 5.50 -4.08 -17.30
CA ARG A 119 4.86 -3.53 -16.08
C ARG A 119 4.91 -4.45 -14.87
N TRP A 120 5.26 -5.71 -15.07
CA TRP A 120 5.14 -6.75 -14.06
C TRP A 120 6.47 -7.49 -13.91
N PHE A 121 6.79 -7.83 -12.66
CA PHE A 121 7.82 -8.82 -12.36
C PHE A 121 7.16 -10.20 -12.21
N SER A 122 7.53 -11.13 -13.09
CA SER A 122 7.13 -12.54 -12.95
C SER A 122 8.00 -13.22 -11.87
N LEU A 123 7.37 -13.61 -10.76
CA LEU A 123 8.03 -14.32 -9.66
C LEU A 123 7.79 -15.84 -9.73
N GLY A 124 7.21 -16.34 -10.82
CA GLY A 124 6.85 -17.75 -11.02
C GLY A 124 5.57 -18.19 -10.28
N PHE A 125 5.43 -17.86 -8.99
CA PHE A 125 4.21 -18.15 -8.22
C PHE A 125 3.12 -17.06 -8.35
N GLY A 126 3.53 -15.85 -8.73
CA GLY A 126 2.64 -14.71 -8.94
C GLY A 126 3.34 -13.62 -9.73
N SER A 127 2.58 -12.58 -10.06
CA SER A 127 3.10 -11.38 -10.71
C SER A 127 3.00 -10.21 -9.74
N LEU A 128 4.09 -9.45 -9.61
CA LEU A 128 4.13 -8.26 -8.76
C LEU A 128 4.16 -7.02 -9.64
N GLN A 129 3.22 -6.11 -9.41
CA GLN A 129 3.18 -4.81 -10.07
C GLN A 129 3.71 -3.73 -9.11
N PRO A 130 4.92 -3.18 -9.34
CA PRO A 130 5.53 -2.21 -8.42
C PRO A 130 4.71 -0.93 -8.24
N SER A 131 3.96 -0.50 -9.26
CA SER A 131 3.14 0.72 -9.21
C SER A 131 2.00 0.62 -8.19
N GLU A 132 1.52 -0.60 -7.88
CA GLU A 132 0.52 -0.80 -6.82
C GLU A 132 1.07 -0.48 -5.43
N PHE A 133 2.32 -0.86 -5.17
CA PHE A 133 3.01 -0.57 -3.91
C PHE A 133 3.52 0.88 -3.83
N LEU A 134 3.81 1.50 -4.98
CA LEU A 134 4.23 2.89 -5.06
C LEU A 134 3.15 3.85 -4.55
N LYS A 135 1.88 3.63 -4.91
CA LYS A 135 0.74 4.51 -4.59
C LYS A 135 0.60 4.88 -3.10
N PRO A 136 0.45 3.93 -2.16
CA PRO A 136 0.30 4.27 -0.75
C PRO A 136 1.56 4.98 -0.19
N GLY A 137 2.75 4.57 -0.65
CA GLY A 137 4.00 5.23 -0.28
C GLY A 137 4.05 6.70 -0.76
N PHE A 138 3.63 6.92 -2.00
CA PHE A 138 3.55 8.25 -2.62
C PHE A 138 2.60 9.17 -1.87
N VAL A 139 1.37 8.73 -1.57
CA VAL A 139 0.36 9.56 -0.89
C VAL A 139 0.86 10.02 0.48
N VAL A 140 1.44 9.12 1.26
CA VAL A 140 1.97 9.47 2.60
C VAL A 140 3.18 10.41 2.49
N LEU A 141 4.08 10.17 1.53
CA LEU A 141 5.25 11.02 1.29
C LEU A 141 4.86 12.42 0.85
N VAL A 142 3.94 12.55 -0.12
CA VAL A 142 3.40 13.84 -0.60
C VAL A 142 2.69 14.59 0.52
N ALA A 143 1.80 13.91 1.26
CA ALA A 143 1.10 14.51 2.39
C ALA A 143 2.10 15.05 3.44
N TRP A 144 3.17 14.29 3.72
CA TRP A 144 4.20 14.71 4.65
C TRP A 144 5.01 15.91 4.13
N LEU A 145 5.39 15.93 2.84
CA LEU A 145 6.09 17.07 2.23
C LEU A 145 5.24 18.34 2.25
N ILE A 146 3.96 18.25 1.92
CA ILE A 146 3.03 19.38 1.99
C ILE A 146 2.88 19.86 3.44
N ALA A 147 2.74 18.94 4.41
CA ALA A 147 2.66 19.30 5.82
C ALA A 147 3.92 20.03 6.30
N ALA A 148 5.11 19.54 5.95
CA ALA A 148 6.39 20.16 6.31
C ALA A 148 6.56 21.57 5.71
N SER A 149 5.91 21.87 4.58
CA SER A 149 5.95 23.20 3.98
C SER A 149 5.17 24.28 4.75
N ASN A 150 4.29 23.86 5.68
CA ASN A 150 3.53 24.79 6.52
C ASN A 150 4.29 25.15 7.82
N GLU A 151 5.44 24.54 8.09
CA GLU A 151 6.28 24.87 9.24
C GLU A 151 7.07 26.17 9.00
N VAL A 152 7.35 26.92 10.08
CA VAL A 152 8.13 28.16 9.98
C VAL A 152 9.55 27.82 9.51
N ALA A 153 9.98 28.45 8.41
CA ALA A 153 11.22 28.11 7.70
C ALA A 153 11.28 26.65 7.19
N GLY A 154 10.12 26.04 6.92
CA GLY A 154 10.04 24.71 6.32
C GLY A 154 10.60 24.65 4.89
N PRO A 155 11.02 23.47 4.42
CA PRO A 155 11.46 23.29 3.03
C PRO A 155 10.33 23.60 2.04
N PRO A 156 10.63 23.83 0.74
CA PRO A 156 9.61 24.08 -0.30
C PRO A 156 8.84 22.80 -0.66
N GLY A 157 8.15 22.21 0.32
CA GLY A 157 7.56 20.89 0.25
C GLY A 157 6.42 20.76 -0.76
N LYS A 158 5.68 21.83 -1.06
CA LYS A 158 4.67 21.86 -2.15
C LYS A 158 5.31 21.72 -3.54
N PHE A 159 6.42 22.42 -3.76
CA PHE A 159 7.14 22.32 -5.03
C PHE A 159 7.79 20.93 -5.15
N LEU A 160 8.41 20.43 -4.08
CA LEU A 160 9.03 19.11 -4.08
C LEU A 160 8.01 17.98 -4.27
N SER A 161 6.84 18.08 -3.65
CA SER A 161 5.77 17.09 -3.82
C SER A 161 5.21 17.09 -5.24
N PHE A 162 5.04 18.26 -5.85
CA PHE A 162 4.60 18.38 -7.25
C PHE A 162 5.66 17.84 -8.22
N ALA A 163 6.93 18.17 -8.02
CA ALA A 163 8.03 17.65 -8.83
C ALA A 163 8.10 16.12 -8.73
N LEU A 164 7.90 15.57 -7.54
CA LEU A 164 7.83 14.12 -7.32
C LEU A 164 6.64 13.49 -8.05
N ALA A 165 5.46 14.12 -8.01
CA ALA A 165 4.28 13.67 -8.74
C ALA A 165 4.54 13.61 -10.25
N LEU A 166 5.11 14.67 -10.82
CA LEU A 166 5.48 14.72 -12.24
C LEU A 166 6.52 13.66 -12.61
N ALA A 167 7.51 13.40 -11.75
CA ALA A 167 8.50 12.36 -11.97
C ALA A 167 7.86 10.96 -12.02
N VAL A 168 6.95 10.66 -11.10
CA VAL A 168 6.23 9.37 -11.07
C VAL A 168 5.31 9.23 -12.29
N VAL A 169 4.55 10.28 -12.62
CA VAL A 169 3.67 10.31 -13.80
C VAL A 169 4.47 10.12 -15.09
N GLY A 170 5.60 10.80 -15.22
CA GLY A 170 6.51 10.65 -16.37
C GLY A 170 7.04 9.22 -16.50
N LEU A 171 7.48 8.61 -15.40
CA LEU A 171 7.95 7.23 -15.38
C LEU A 171 6.85 6.24 -15.80
N LEU A 172 5.61 6.43 -15.31
CA LEU A 172 4.47 5.59 -15.68
C LEU A 172 4.06 5.76 -17.14
N ALA A 173 4.09 7.00 -17.65
CA ALA A 173 3.81 7.29 -19.05
C ALA A 173 4.82 6.65 -20.01
N MET A 174 6.09 6.55 -19.59
CA MET A 174 7.13 5.81 -20.33
C MET A 174 6.90 4.29 -20.35
N GLN A 175 6.15 3.74 -19.38
CA GLN A 175 5.77 2.32 -19.29
C GLN A 175 4.40 2.01 -19.95
N PRO A 176 4.01 2.84 -20.92
CA PRO A 176 2.63 3.12 -21.36
C PRO A 176 1.48 2.94 -20.34
N ASP A 177 1.70 3.11 -19.03
CA ASP A 177 0.69 2.87 -17.99
C ASP A 177 -0.11 4.14 -17.64
N TYR A 178 -0.89 4.61 -18.61
CA TYR A 178 -1.68 5.84 -18.48
C TYR A 178 -2.74 5.78 -17.38
N GLY A 179 -3.32 4.60 -17.10
CA GLY A 179 -4.33 4.46 -16.06
C GLY A 179 -3.76 4.77 -14.68
N GLN A 180 -2.60 4.20 -14.36
CA GLN A 180 -1.92 4.47 -13.10
C GLN A 180 -1.35 5.90 -13.05
N ALA A 181 -0.86 6.41 -14.18
CA ALA A 181 -0.37 7.80 -14.28
C ALA A 181 -1.47 8.81 -13.92
N CYS A 182 -2.67 8.65 -14.49
CA CYS A 182 -3.82 9.49 -14.15
C CYS A 182 -4.20 9.39 -12.67
N LEU A 183 -4.22 8.17 -12.10
CA LEU A 183 -4.54 7.99 -10.68
C LEU A 183 -3.55 8.70 -9.76
N ILE A 184 -2.24 8.64 -10.04
CA ILE A 184 -1.23 9.35 -9.27
C ILE A 184 -1.41 10.87 -9.42
N PHE A 185 -1.66 11.35 -10.64
CA PHE A 185 -1.84 12.77 -10.91
C PHE A 185 -3.05 13.35 -10.17
N PHE A 186 -4.18 12.65 -10.16
CA PHE A 186 -5.38 13.08 -9.43
C PHE A 186 -5.28 12.91 -7.91
N ALA A 187 -4.36 12.07 -7.42
CA ALA A 187 -4.16 11.86 -5.99
C ALA A 187 -3.29 12.94 -5.32
N TRP A 188 -2.49 13.68 -6.08
CA TRP A 188 -1.73 14.85 -5.61
C TRP A 188 -2.65 16.07 -5.51
#